data_AF-A0A436S1P5-F1
#
_entry.id   AF-A0A436S1P5-F1
#
_cell.length_a   1.000
_cell.length_b   1.000
_cell.length_c   1.000
_cell.angle_alpha   90.00
_cell.angle_beta   90.00
_cell.angle_gamma   90.00
#
_symmetry.space_group_name_H-M   'P 1'
#
loop_
_entity.id
_entity.type
_entity.pdbx_description
1 polymer ?
#
loop_
_entity_poly.entity_id
_entity_poly.type
_entity_poly.pdbx_seq_one_letter_code
_entity_poly.pdbx_strand_id
1 'polypeptide(L)' 'LGHGAILLVGDAPYYGRFGFSADRTGTLAMPGPYERHRLLALELKDGTLDGVKGTIKAAGRKIKGQAPGFVA' A
#
# COMPACT_ATOMS: atom_id res chain seq x y z
N LEU A 1 8.02 -4.47 -18.10
CA LEU A 1 7.24 -3.87 -16.99
C LEU A 1 6.78 -5.03 -16.11
N GLY A 2 7.32 -5.17 -14.90
CA GLY A 2 6.92 -6.25 -14.00
C GLY A 2 6.98 -5.77 -12.57
N HIS A 3 5.84 -5.65 -11.92
CA HIS A 3 5.75 -5.30 -10.51
C HIS A 3 6.29 -6.46 -9.66
N GLY A 4 7.03 -6.15 -8.60
CA GLY A 4 7.57 -7.17 -7.68
C GLY A 4 6.66 -7.46 -6.49
N ALA A 5 5.75 -6.54 -6.14
CA ALA A 5 4.81 -6.70 -5.05
C ALA A 5 3.55 -5.85 -5.28
N ILE A 6 2.48 -6.21 -4.60
CA ILE A 6 1.21 -5.47 -4.52
C ILE A 6 1.01 -5.07 -3.06
N LEU A 7 0.63 -3.81 -2.83
CA LEU A 7 0.25 -3.31 -1.52
C LEU A 7 -1.21 -2.85 -1.55
N LEU A 8 -1.92 -3.04 -0.44
CA LEU A 8 -3.29 -2.55 -0.26
C LEU A 8 -3.59 -2.23 1.20
N VAL A 9 -4.65 -1.46 1.43
CA VAL A 9 -5.23 -1.28 2.77
C VAL A 9 -6.55 -2.05 2.83
N GLY A 10 -6.66 -3.03 3.73
CA GLY A 10 -7.85 -3.88 3.85
C GLY A 10 -7.75 -4.89 5.00
N ASP A 11 -8.79 -5.69 5.17
CA ASP A 11 -8.90 -6.65 6.28
C ASP A 11 -8.15 -7.97 6.00
N ALA A 12 -7.22 -8.33 6.88
CA ALA A 12 -6.44 -9.56 6.77
C ALA A 12 -7.28 -10.85 6.69
N PRO A 13 -8.39 -11.03 7.44
CA PRO A 13 -9.24 -12.23 7.31
C PRO A 13 -9.87 -12.42 5.93
N TYR A 14 -10.06 -11.34 5.18
CA TYR A 14 -10.59 -11.39 3.82
C TYR A 14 -9.46 -11.56 2.81
N TYR A 15 -8.46 -10.68 2.84
CA TYR A 15 -7.40 -10.63 1.83
C TYR A 15 -6.33 -11.72 1.99
N GLY A 16 -6.17 -12.28 3.20
CA GLY A 16 -5.26 -13.40 3.46
C GLY A 16 -5.56 -14.64 2.64
N ARG A 17 -6.81 -14.82 2.19
CA ARG A 17 -7.24 -15.89 1.27
C ARG A 17 -6.51 -15.85 -0.07
N PHE A 18 -5.97 -14.69 -0.43
CA PHE A 18 -5.22 -14.45 -1.67
C PHE A 18 -3.71 -14.29 -1.43
N GLY A 19 -3.23 -14.57 -0.22
CA GLY A 19 -1.81 -14.50 0.14
C GLY A 19 -1.33 -13.14 0.64
N PHE A 20 -2.22 -12.17 0.88
CA PHE A 20 -1.84 -10.88 1.48
C PHE A 20 -1.62 -11.00 2.99
N SER A 21 -0.55 -10.39 3.51
CA SER A 21 -0.31 -10.29 4.95
C SER A 21 0.35 -8.96 5.34
N ALA A 22 0.38 -8.68 6.65
CA ALA A 22 1.06 -7.51 7.21
C ALA A 22 2.53 -7.77 7.57
N ASP A 23 3.03 -9.00 7.37
CA ASP A 23 4.33 -9.43 7.91
C ASP A 23 5.52 -8.64 7.35
N ARG A 24 5.37 -8.15 6.11
CA ARG A 24 6.39 -7.39 5.38
C ARG A 24 6.11 -5.90 5.29
N THR A 25 5.05 -5.41 5.93
CA THR A 25 4.63 -3.99 5.84
C THR A 25 4.91 -3.18 7.10
N GLY A 26 5.40 -3.80 8.18
CA GLY A 26 5.63 -3.12 9.47
C GLY A 26 6.61 -1.92 9.42
N THR A 27 7.55 -1.93 8.48
CA THR A 27 8.49 -0.82 8.22
C THR A 27 8.00 0.18 7.18
N LEU A 28 6.83 -0.05 6.60
CA LEU A 28 6.18 0.81 5.62
C LEU A 28 5.07 1.64 6.26
N ALA A 29 4.74 2.76 5.63
CA ALA A 29 3.58 3.54 6.01
C ALA A 29 2.87 4.14 4.80
N MET A 30 1.54 4.22 4.87
CA MET A 30 0.74 5.03 3.94
C MET A 30 0.72 6.51 4.37
N PRO A 31 0.63 7.46 3.43
CA PRO A 31 0.33 8.84 3.76
C PRO A 31 -1.12 8.97 4.25
N GLY A 32 -1.32 9.68 5.36
CA GLY A 32 -2.64 9.88 5.98
C GLY A 32 -3.00 8.82 7.02
N PRO A 33 -4.19 8.94 7.66
CA PRO A 33 -4.64 7.99 8.67
C PRO A 33 -5.04 6.64 8.06
N TYR A 34 -4.62 5.56 8.70
CA TYR A 34 -5.00 4.18 8.40
C TYR A 34 -4.67 3.30 9.63
N GLU A 35 -5.27 2.12 9.71
CA GLU A 35 -4.91 1.13 10.72
C GLU A 35 -3.69 0.34 10.24
N ARG A 36 -2.60 0.36 11.01
CA ARG A 36 -1.32 -0.25 10.60
C ARG A 36 -1.44 -1.72 10.18
N HIS A 37 -2.23 -2.50 10.92
CA HIS A 37 -2.42 -3.92 10.65
C HIS A 37 -3.25 -4.21 9.37
N ARG A 38 -3.90 -3.19 8.81
CA ARG A 38 -4.63 -3.27 7.54
C ARG A 38 -3.77 -2.95 6.32
N LEU A 39 -2.54 -2.48 6.50
CA LEU A 39 -1.60 -2.36 5.39
C LEU A 39 -1.03 -3.74 5.09
N LEU A 40 -1.49 -4.34 3.99
CA LEU A 40 -1.13 -5.69 3.59
C LEU A 40 -0.30 -5.66 2.31
N ALA A 41 0.54 -6.68 2.13
CA ALA A 41 1.32 -6.88 0.93
C ALA A 41 1.28 -8.33 0.44
N LEU A 42 1.46 -8.49 -0.86
CA LEU A 42 1.71 -9.75 -1.55
C LEU A 42 2.94 -9.57 -2.44
N GLU A 43 3.99 -10.35 -2.21
CA GLU A 43 5.13 -10.41 -3.11
C GLU A 43 4.79 -11.24 -4.35
N LEU A 44 5.05 -10.67 -5.52
CA LEU A 44 4.99 -11.36 -6.82
C LEU A 44 6.35 -11.94 -7.21
N LYS A 45 7.41 -11.45 -6.55
CA LYS A 45 8.78 -11.95 -6.62
C LYS A 45 9.34 -11.96 -5.21
N ASP A 46 9.81 -13.11 -4.77
CA ASP A 46 10.35 -13.32 -3.43
C ASP A 46 11.41 -12.27 -3.08
N GLY A 47 11.30 -11.70 -1.88
CA GLY A 47 12.26 -10.74 -1.34
C GLY A 47 12.15 -9.33 -1.92
N THR A 48 11.11 -9.01 -2.70
CA THR A 48 10.90 -7.65 -3.22
C THR A 48 10.83 -6.59 -2.11
N LEU A 49 10.27 -6.94 -0.95
CA LEU A 49 10.08 -6.06 0.19
C LEU A 49 11.21 -6.17 1.22
N ASP A 50 12.23 -6.99 0.98
CA ASP A 50 13.36 -7.11 1.89
C ASP A 50 14.10 -5.77 2.03
N GLY A 51 14.23 -5.30 3.26
CA GLY A 51 14.89 -4.04 3.58
C GLY A 51 14.13 -2.78 3.15
N VAL A 52 12.93 -2.88 2.58
CA VAL A 52 12.13 -1.71 2.18
C VAL A 52 11.53 -1.04 3.41
N LYS A 53 11.69 0.28 3.52
CA LYS A 53 11.26 1.07 4.68
C LYS A 53 10.79 2.45 4.25
N GLY A 54 9.91 3.03 5.06
CA GLY A 54 9.47 4.42 4.94
C GLY A 54 8.07 4.60 4.38
N THR A 55 7.74 5.83 4.02
CA THR A 55 6.38 6.20 3.60
C THR A 55 6.21 6.03 2.09
N ILE A 56 5.15 5.32 1.71
CA ILE A 56 4.75 5.10 0.32
C ILE A 56 4.46 6.44 -0.36
N LYS A 57 5.00 6.63 -1.56
CA LYS A 57 4.75 7.81 -2.40
C LYS A 57 4.07 7.38 -3.69
N ALA A 58 3.08 8.17 -4.10
CA ALA A 58 2.45 7.98 -5.40
C ALA A 58 3.50 8.14 -6.52
N ALA A 59 3.64 7.11 -7.37
CA ALA A 59 4.55 7.10 -8.51
C ALA A 59 3.87 7.50 -9.83
N GLY A 60 2.54 7.66 -9.84
CA GLY A 60 1.76 8.05 -11.01
C GLY A 60 1.92 9.53 -11.38
N ARG A 61 1.59 9.87 -12.63
CA ARG A 61 1.44 11.26 -13.05
C ARG A 61 0.28 11.89 -12.26
N LYS A 62 0.53 13.03 -11.61
CA LYS A 62 -0.55 13.85 -11.05
C LYS A 62 -1.46 14.30 -12.20
N ILE A 63 -2.70 13.85 -12.18
CA ILE A 63 -3.74 14.44 -13.01
C ILE A 63 -3.99 15.85 -12.45
N LYS A 64 -3.92 16.89 -13.28
CA LYS A 64 -4.32 18.25 -12.88
C LYS A 64 -5.82 18.21 -12.60
N GLY A 65 -6.21 17.97 -11.35
CA GLY A 65 -7.59 18.05 -10.90
C GLY A 65 -7.96 19.49 -10.56
N GLN A 66 -9.08 19.97 -11.10
CA GLN A 66 -9.77 21.17 -10.63
C GLN A 66 -10.05 21.00 -9.14
N ALA A 67 -9.76 22.03 -8.34
CA ALA A 67 -9.95 21.99 -6.89
C ALA A 67 -11.40 21.60 -6.57
N PRO A 68 -11.64 20.63 -5.67
CA PRO A 68 -13.00 20.38 -5.20
C PRO A 68 -13.46 21.64 -4.47
N GLY A 69 -14.46 22.32 -5.02
CA GLY A 69 -15.18 23.37 -4.32
C GLY A 69 -15.90 22.74 -3.13
N PHE A 70 -15.32 22.88 -1.95
CA PHE A 70 -16.03 22.59 -0.71
C PHE A 70 -17.02 23.74 -0.50
N VAL A 71 -18.32 23.44 -0.64
CA VAL A 71 -19.38 24.39 -0.26
C VAL A 71 -19.53 24.26 1.26
N ALA A 72 -19.30 25.38 1.95
CA ALA A 72 -19.45 25.51 3.39
C ALA A 72 -20.92 25.51 3.83
#